data_AF-A0A848ZBT3-F1
#
_entry.id   AF-A0A848ZBT3-F1
#
_cell.length_a   1.000
_cell.length_b   1.000
_cell.length_c   1.000
_cell.angle_alpha   90.00
_cell.angle_beta   90.00
_cell.angle_gamma   90.00
#
_symmetry.space_group_name_H-M   'P 1'
#
loop_
_entity.id
_entity.type
_entity.pdbx_description
1 polymer ?
#
loop_
_entity_poly.entity_id
_entity_poly.type
_entity_poly.pdbx_seq_one_letter_code
_entity_poly.pdbx_strand_id
1 'polypeptide(L)' 'MSRVGKKPISLPKEVKIDLKGDLLTVKGPKGELRRKIH' A
#
# COMPACT_ATOMS: atom_id res chain seq x y z
N MET A 1 -1.94 9.93 -19.02
CA MET A 1 -2.42 8.74 -18.28
C MET A 1 -1.31 7.68 -18.23
N SER A 2 -0.79 7.36 -17.04
CA SER A 2 0.29 6.40 -16.88
C SER A 2 -0.19 4.96 -17.06
N ARG A 3 0.61 4.13 -17.76
CA ARG A 3 0.38 2.69 -17.95
C ARG A 3 0.66 1.86 -16.68
N VAL A 4 1.42 2.41 -15.72
CA VAL A 4 1.80 1.72 -14.48
C VAL A 4 0.74 1.90 -13.40
N GLY A 5 0.23 3.13 -13.22
CA GLY A 5 -0.79 3.41 -12.20
C GLY A 5 -2.15 2.73 -12.45
N LYS A 6 -2.41 2.27 -13.69
CA LYS A 6 -3.61 1.50 -14.04
C LYS A 6 -3.48 0.00 -13.79
N LYS A 7 -2.29 -0.50 -13.44
CA LYS A 7 -2.08 -1.93 -13.17
C LYS A 7 -2.42 -2.22 -11.71
N PRO A 8 -3.45 -3.04 -11.43
CA PRO A 8 -3.76 -3.43 -10.05
C PRO A 8 -2.62 -4.30 -9.49
N ILE A 9 -2.33 -4.13 -8.20
CA ILE A 9 -1.32 -4.90 -7.48
C ILE A 9 -2.04 -5.99 -6.68
N SER A 10 -1.61 -7.24 -6.83
CA SER A 10 -2.14 -8.34 -6.03
C SER A 10 -1.61 -8.25 -4.61
N LEU A 11 -2.51 -8.20 -3.63
CA LEU A 11 -2.17 -8.09 -2.22
C LEU A 11 -2.10 -9.49 -1.58
N PRO A 12 -0.98 -9.85 -0.93
CA PRO A 12 -0.91 -11.09 -0.16
C PRO A 12 -1.87 -11.05 1.03
N LYS A 13 -2.49 -12.18 1.38
CA LYS A 13 -3.44 -12.29 2.51
C LYS A 13 -2.86 -11.89 3.87
N GLU A 14 -1.53 -11.96 4.00
CA GLU A 14 -0.81 -11.69 5.24
C GLU A 14 -0.48 -10.20 5.45
N VAL A 15 -0.82 -9.35 4.46
CA VAL A 15 -0.52 -7.92 4.50
C VAL A 15 -1.79 -7.12 4.82
N LYS A 16 -1.76 -6.36 5.91
CA LYS A 16 -2.81 -5.40 6.28
C LYS A 16 -2.44 -4.01 5.76
N ILE A 17 -3.39 -3.33 5.14
CA ILE A 17 -3.23 -1.97 4.63
C ILE A 17 -4.22 -1.05 5.34
N ASP A 18 -3.69 0.01 5.94
CA ASP A 18 -4.45 1.10 6.54
C ASP A 18 -4.16 2.37 5.72
N LEU A 19 -5.17 2.89 5.05
CA LEU A 19 -5.07 4.17 4.35
C LEU A 19 -5.83 5.24 5.15
N LYS A 20 -5.09 6.20 5.71
CA LYS A 20 -5.66 7.34 6.44
C LYS A 20 -5.35 8.63 5.69
N GLY A 21 -6.28 9.06 4.84
CA GLY A 21 -6.07 10.18 3.92
C GLY A 21 -4.87 9.91 3.02
N ASP A 22 -3.84 10.74 3.17
CA ASP A 22 -2.60 10.65 2.40
C ASP A 22 -1.56 9.69 2.99
N LEU A 23 -1.82 9.12 4.17
CA LEU A 23 -0.90 8.21 4.83
C LEU A 23 -1.28 6.75 4.58
N LEU A 24 -0.44 6.05 3.80
CA LEU A 24 -0.52 4.62 3.59
C LEU A 24 0.35 3.90 4.62
N THR A 25 -0.27 3.05 5.43
CA THR A 25 0.41 2.15 6.36
C THR A 25 0.22 0.72 5.88
N VAL A 26 1.32 0.00 5.69
CA VAL A 26 1.34 -1.39 5.25
C VAL A 26 2.00 -2.22 6.33
N LYS A 27 1.25 -3.13 6.95
CA LYS A 27 1.73 -4.06 7.98
C LYS A 27 1.84 -5.45 7.37
N GLY A 28 3.01 -6.06 7.47
CA GLY A 28 3.26 -7.41 6.97
C GLY A 28 4.12 -8.23 7.94
N PRO A 29 4.50 -9.46 7.56
CA PRO A 29 5.28 -10.37 8.41
C PRO A 29 6.66 -9.82 8.79
N LYS A 30 7.20 -8.91 7.98
CA LYS A 30 8.54 -8.33 8.16
C LYS A 30 8.51 -6.97 8.88
N GLY A 31 7.35 -6.53 9.40
CA GLY A 31 7.19 -5.26 10.09
C GLY A 31 6.17 -4.33 9.43
N GLU A 32 6.25 -3.05 9.76
CA GLU A 32 5.33 -2.02 9.25
C GLU A 32 6.06 -0.95 8.42
N LEU A 33 5.46 -0.57 7.29
CA LEU A 33 5.91 0.50 6.41
C LEU A 33 4.87 1.61 6.41
N ARG A 34 5.29 2.86 6.58
CA ARG A 34 4.41 4.03 6.49
C ARG A 34 4.94 4.96 5.40
N ARG A 35 4.08 5.33 4.45
CA ARG A 35 4.43 6.22 3.34
C ARG A 35 3.33 7.24 3.12
N LYS A 36 3.70 8.51 3.02
CA LYS A 36 2.79 9.57 2.61
C LYS A 36 2.73 9.61 1.08
N ILE A 37 1.54 9.52 0.53
CA ILE A 37 1.24 9.65 -0.91
C ILE A 37 0.86 11.12 -1.16
N HIS A 38 1.27 11.68 -2.30
CA HIS A 38 0.94 13.04 -2.73
C HIS A 38 0.09 12.99 -4.00
#